data_AF-A0A9X4NSB1-F1
#
_entry.id   AF-A0A9X4NSB1-F1
#
_cell.length_a   1.000
_cell.length_b   1.000
_cell.length_c   1.000
_cell.angle_alpha   90.00
_cell.angle_beta   90.00
_cell.angle_gamma   90.00
#
_symmetry.space_group_name_H-M   'P 1'
#
loop_
_entity.id
_entity.type
_entity.pdbx_description
1 polymer ?
#
loop_
_entity_poly.entity_id
_entity_poly.type
_entity_poly.pdbx_seq_one_letter_code
_entity_poly.pdbx_strand_id
1 'polypeptide(L)'
;MKLNAARGVTALELIVVLSVVAILAALALPSWQELSNAQRRWAVASQLSAHLALARSAAISRGRSVALSPRGQGWSGGWRVYLDSQPNGQWDTDESILAEHEGDA
;
A
#
# COMPACT_ATOMS: atom_id res chain seq x y z
N MET A 1 -45.16 -1.41 45.09
CA MET A 1 -44.39 -1.28 43.83
C MET A 1 -43.01 -0.73 44.18
N LYS A 2 -42.01 -1.61 44.33
CA LYS A 2 -40.64 -1.18 44.68
C LYS A 2 -39.97 -0.68 43.40
N LEU A 3 -39.78 0.63 43.30
CA LEU A 3 -39.01 1.23 42.22
C LEU A 3 -37.53 0.97 42.52
N ASN A 4 -36.89 0.15 41.68
CA ASN A 4 -35.45 -0.06 41.74
C ASN A 4 -34.76 1.29 41.50
N ALA A 5 -34.03 1.77 42.49
CA ALA A 5 -33.14 2.92 42.31
C ALA A 5 -32.03 2.51 41.34
N ALA A 6 -32.02 3.09 40.14
CA ALA A 6 -30.89 2.99 39.25
C ALA A 6 -29.66 3.58 39.96
N ARG A 7 -28.69 2.74 40.33
CA ARG A 7 -27.41 3.18 40.88
C ARG A 7 -26.65 3.87 39.73
N GLY A 8 -26.49 5.19 39.81
CA GLY A 8 -25.64 5.93 38.89
C GLY A 8 -24.15 5.61 39.10
N VAL A 9 -23.37 5.66 38.02
CA VAL A 9 -21.90 5.62 38.09
C VAL A 9 -21.36 6.85 38.78
N THR A 10 -20.30 6.69 39.58
CA THR A 10 -19.67 7.82 40.28
C THR A 10 -18.71 8.58 39.35
N ALA A 11 -18.45 9.86 39.64
CA ALA A 11 -17.44 10.64 38.90
C ALA A 11 -16.05 9.99 38.96
N LEU A 12 -15.70 9.39 40.11
CA LEU A 12 -14.45 8.67 40.29
C LEU A 12 -14.36 7.43 39.38
N GLU A 13 -15.44 6.66 39.28
CA GLU A 13 -15.53 5.47 38.44
C GLU A 13 -15.35 5.82 36.97
N LEU A 14 -15.96 6.92 36.51
CA LEU A 14 -15.79 7.40 35.13
C LEU A 14 -14.33 7.82 34.84
N ILE A 15 -13.66 8.50 35.78
CA ILE A 15 -12.24 8.86 35.63
C ILE A 15 -11.36 7.60 35.58
N VAL A 16 -11.64 6.59 36.39
CA VAL A 16 -10.88 5.33 36.38
C VAL A 16 -11.08 4.61 35.05
N VAL A 17 -12.31 4.49 34.56
CA VAL A 17 -12.60 3.88 33.26
C VAL A 17 -11.90 4.62 32.12
N LEU A 18 -11.99 5.96 32.09
CA LEU A 18 -11.31 6.78 31.09
C LEU A 18 -9.79 6.62 31.16
N SER A 19 -9.22 6.54 32.38
CA SER A 19 -7.79 6.32 32.57
C SER A 19 -7.36 4.97 31.99
N VAL A 20 -8.12 3.90 32.24
CA VAL A 20 -7.85 2.57 31.68
C VAL A 20 -7.96 2.60 30.15
N VAL A 21 -9.02 3.22 29.60
CA VAL A 21 -9.20 3.35 28.14
C VAL A 21 -8.05 4.13 27.51
N ALA A 22 -7.59 5.21 28.13
CA ALA A 22 -6.48 6.01 27.64
C ALA A 22 -5.16 5.20 27.61
N ILE A 23 -4.88 4.41 28.65
CA ILE A 23 -3.71 3.53 28.70
C ILE A 23 -3.78 2.47 27.59
N LEU A 24 -4.94 1.82 27.42
CA LEU A 24 -5.12 0.81 26.37
C LEU A 24 -4.98 1.42 24.96
N ALA A 25 -5.53 2.61 24.74
CA ALA A 25 -5.41 3.32 23.46
C ALA A 25 -3.95 3.67 23.14
N ALA A 26 -3.18 4.13 24.14
CA ALA A 26 -1.76 4.43 23.97
C ALA A 26 -0.93 3.21 23.54
N LEU A 27 -1.28 2.02 24.06
CA LEU A 27 -0.63 0.76 23.68
C LEU A 27 -1.07 0.25 22.30
N ALA A 28 -2.28 0.59 21.83
CA ALA A 28 -2.82 0.14 20.56
C ALA A 28 -2.34 0.94 19.33
N LEU A 29 -1.95 2.21 19.51
CA LEU A 29 -1.47 3.08 18.43
C LEU A 29 -0.24 2.53 17.65
N PRO A 30 0.85 2.05 18.29
CA PRO A 30 2.01 1.57 17.56
C PRO A 30 1.70 0.37 16.66
N SER A 31 0.86 -0.57 17.12
CA SER A 31 0.50 -1.77 16.34
C SER A 31 -0.32 -1.42 15.09
N TRP A 32 -1.14 -0.36 15.15
CA TRP A 32 -1.86 0.14 14.00
C TRP A 32 -0.92 0.68 12.91
N GLN A 33 0.15 1.38 13.31
CA GLN A 33 1.12 1.92 12.37
C GLN A 33 1.88 0.80 11.63
N GLU A 34 2.29 -0.24 12.35
CA GLU A 34 2.94 -1.41 11.76
C GLU A 34 2.05 -2.13 10.75
N LEU A 35 0.77 -2.33 11.10
CA LEU A 35 -0.20 -2.93 10.20
C LEU A 35 -0.42 -2.09 8.95
N SER A 36 -0.57 -0.76 9.08
CA SER A 36 -0.70 0.14 7.93
C SER A 36 0.52 0.08 7.01
N ASN A 37 1.73 0.07 7.59
CA ASN A 37 2.98 -0.03 6.83
C ASN A 37 3.11 -1.39 6.14
N ALA A 38 2.68 -2.48 6.78
CA ALA A 38 2.64 -3.80 6.16
C ALA A 38 1.68 -3.81 4.96
N GLN A 39 0.47 -3.28 5.12
CA GLN A 39 -0.52 -3.18 4.03
C GLN A 39 0.01 -2.37 2.84
N ARG A 40 0.67 -1.23 3.07
CA ARG A 40 1.31 -0.44 2.00
C ARG A 40 2.35 -1.26 1.22
N ARG A 41 3.23 -1.97 1.92
CA ARG A 41 4.24 -2.83 1.27
C ARG A 41 3.60 -3.93 0.43
N TRP A 42 2.56 -4.58 0.96
CA TRP A 42 1.81 -5.60 0.23
C TRP A 42 1.11 -5.03 -1.02
N ALA A 43 0.52 -3.84 -0.92
CA ALA A 43 -0.11 -3.16 -2.04
C ALA A 43 0.90 -2.86 -3.16
N VAL A 44 2.05 -2.29 -2.83
CA VAL A 44 3.13 -1.99 -3.80
C VAL A 44 3.63 -3.28 -4.48
N ALA A 45 3.89 -4.34 -3.71
CA ALA A 45 4.34 -5.62 -4.26
C ALA A 45 3.29 -6.26 -5.19
N SER A 46 2.02 -6.21 -4.81
CA SER A 46 0.91 -6.70 -5.62
C SER A 46 0.77 -5.92 -6.93
N GLN A 47 0.88 -4.59 -6.87
CA GLN A 47 0.85 -3.74 -8.06
C GLN A 47 2.03 -4.02 -9.00
N LEU A 48 3.23 -4.21 -8.46
CA LEU A 48 4.40 -4.58 -9.28
C LEU A 48 4.19 -5.94 -9.97
N SER A 49 3.67 -6.93 -9.23
CA SER A 49 3.34 -8.25 -9.78
C SER A 49 2.30 -8.17 -10.90
N ALA A 50 1.27 -7.34 -10.74
CA ALA A 50 0.26 -7.10 -11.77
C ALA A 50 0.86 -6.48 -13.04
N HIS A 51 1.77 -5.50 -12.89
CA HIS A 51 2.46 -4.90 -14.04
C HIS A 51 3.39 -5.88 -14.75
N LEU A 52 4.08 -6.76 -14.02
CA LEU A 52 4.87 -7.85 -14.61
C LEU A 52 3.99 -8.84 -15.38
N ALA A 53 2.82 -9.20 -14.85
CA ALA A 53 1.85 -10.05 -15.55
C ALA A 53 1.32 -9.35 -16.82
N LEU A 54 1.05 -8.05 -16.75
CA LEU A 54 0.68 -7.23 -17.90
C LEU A 54 1.80 -7.21 -18.94
N ALA A 55 3.05 -6.97 -18.55
CA ALA A 55 4.20 -6.99 -19.44
C ALA A 55 4.33 -8.34 -20.17
N ARG A 56 4.23 -9.44 -19.42
CA ARG A 56 4.29 -10.80 -19.96
C ARG A 56 3.15 -11.05 -20.96
N SER A 57 1.92 -10.69 -20.61
CA SER A 57 0.76 -10.90 -21.50
C SER A 57 0.85 -10.02 -22.76
N ALA A 58 1.33 -8.78 -22.63
CA ALA A 58 1.56 -7.88 -23.76
C ALA A 58 2.66 -8.41 -24.69
N ALA A 59 3.74 -8.96 -24.15
CA ALA A 59 4.81 -9.56 -24.93
C ALA A 59 4.32 -10.76 -25.75
N ILE A 60 3.55 -11.65 -25.12
CA ILE A 60 2.96 -12.83 -25.78
C ILE A 60 1.95 -12.40 -26.85
N SER A 61 1.04 -11.48 -26.52
CA SER A 61 -0.02 -11.04 -27.45
C SER A 61 0.53 -10.27 -28.65
N ARG A 62 1.64 -9.54 -28.49
CA ARG A 62 2.22 -8.72 -29.55
C ARG A 62 3.36 -9.40 -30.29
N GLY A 63 3.88 -10.52 -29.79
CA GLY A 63 5.07 -11.19 -30.32
C GLY A 63 6.32 -10.31 -30.29
N ARG A 64 6.40 -9.38 -29.33
CA ARG A 64 7.50 -8.41 -29.19
C ARG A 64 8.04 -8.39 -27.76
N SER A 65 9.28 -7.95 -27.58
CA SER A 65 9.84 -7.78 -26.24
C SER A 65 9.11 -6.63 -25.52
N VAL A 66 8.84 -6.84 -24.24
CA VAL A 66 8.23 -5.84 -23.34
C VAL A 66 9.05 -5.88 -22.06
N ALA A 67 9.58 -4.72 -21.67
CA ALA A 67 10.38 -4.59 -20.47
C ALA A 67 9.62 -3.77 -19.41
N LEU A 68 10.03 -3.95 -18.16
CA LEU A 68 9.59 -3.17 -17.02
C LEU A 68 10.83 -2.64 -16.31
N SER A 69 10.93 -1.32 -16.18
CA SER A 69 12.07 -0.64 -15.57
C SER A 69 11.63 0.41 -14.54
N PRO A 70 12.46 0.68 -13.52
CA PRO A 70 12.19 1.75 -12.58
C PRO A 70 12.29 3.12 -13.26
N ARG A 71 11.63 4.13 -12.68
CA ARG A 71 11.72 5.53 -13.10
C ARG A 71 12.65 6.30 -12.17
N GLY A 72 13.50 7.17 -12.74
CA GLY A 72 14.31 8.12 -11.97
C GLY A 72 15.12 7.46 -10.85
N GLN A 73 14.74 7.72 -9.59
CA GLN A 73 15.48 7.30 -8.39
C GLN A 73 15.31 5.82 -7.99
N GLY A 74 14.74 4.98 -8.85
CA GLY A 74 14.60 3.54 -8.62
C GLY A 74 13.14 3.12 -8.40
N TRP A 75 12.95 1.91 -7.87
CA TRP A 75 11.62 1.29 -7.75
C TRP A 75 10.67 2.03 -6.79
N SER A 76 11.21 2.84 -5.87
CA SER A 76 10.41 3.68 -4.97
C SER A 76 9.78 4.88 -5.70
N GLY A 77 10.44 5.43 -6.72
CA GLY A 77 9.92 6.53 -7.54
C GLY A 77 8.90 6.08 -8.59
N GLY A 78 8.55 4.80 -8.59
CA GLY A 78 7.66 4.18 -9.57
C GLY A 78 8.40 3.46 -10.69
N TRP A 79 7.63 2.92 -11.62
CA TRP A 79 8.12 2.09 -12.72
C TRP A 79 7.26 2.26 -13.95
N ARG A 80 7.77 1.79 -15.09
CA ARG A 80 7.07 1.80 -16.37
C ARG A 80 7.18 0.46 -17.05
N VAL A 81 6.15 0.14 -17.83
CA VAL A 81 6.10 -0.99 -18.76
C VAL A 81 6.07 -0.42 -20.16
N TYR A 82 6.94 -0.90 -21.05
CA TYR A 82 7.07 -0.38 -22.40
C TYR A 82 7.44 -1.50 -23.39
N LEU A 83 7.16 -1.25 -24.67
CA LEU A 83 7.64 -2.10 -25.75
C LEU A 83 9.13 -1.88 -25.94
N ASP A 84 9.91 -2.90 -25.60
CA ASP A 84 11.35 -2.93 -25.73
C ASP A 84 11.70 -3.31 -27.17
N SER A 85 11.87 -2.30 -28.02
CA SER A 85 12.12 -2.50 -29.45
C SER A 85 13.57 -2.91 -29.70
N GLN A 86 14.46 -2.51 -28.80
CA GLN A 86 15.88 -2.84 -28.79
C GLN A 86 16.22 -3.59 -27.50
N PRO A 87 16.14 -4.94 -27.44
CA PRO A 87 16.09 -5.75 -26.22
C PRO A 87 17.26 -5.54 -25.24
N ASN A 88 17.24 -4.41 -24.54
CA ASN A 88 18.30 -3.87 -23.70
C ASN A 88 17.78 -3.63 -22.27
N GLY A 89 16.46 -3.74 -22.04
CA GLY A 89 15.82 -3.53 -20.75
C GLY A 89 15.90 -2.09 -20.23
N GLN A 90 16.25 -1.14 -21.08
CA GLN A 90 16.29 0.29 -20.81
C GLN A 90 15.23 0.99 -21.66
N TRP A 91 14.59 1.99 -21.07
CA TRP A 91 13.58 2.74 -21.78
C TRP A 91 14.26 3.78 -22.68
N ASP A 92 13.97 3.72 -23.97
CA ASP A 92 14.37 4.72 -24.95
C ASP A 92 13.18 5.66 -25.29
N THR A 93 13.47 6.89 -25.72
CA THR A 93 12.43 7.94 -25.90
C THR A 93 11.47 7.64 -27.07
N ASP A 94 11.87 6.77 -27.98
CA ASP A 94 11.09 6.29 -29.13
C ASP A 94 10.19 5.08 -28.81
N GLU A 95 10.27 4.54 -27.59
CA GLU A 95 9.53 3.35 -27.20
C GLU A 95 8.14 3.64 -26.62
N SER A 96 7.17 2.83 -27.04
CA SER A 96 5.77 2.97 -26.61
C SER A 96 5.58 2.48 -25.18
N ILE A 97 5.17 3.39 -24.30
CA ILE A 97 4.74 3.09 -22.93
C ILE A 97 3.38 2.38 -22.97
N LEU A 98 3.25 1.30 -22.21
CA LEU A 98 2.03 0.50 -22.06
C LEU A 98 1.33 0.76 -20.74
N ALA A 99 2.10 0.96 -19.66
CA ALA A 99 1.60 1.28 -18.34
C ALA A 99 2.70 2.02 -17.56
N GLU A 100 2.28 2.92 -16.68
CA GLU A 100 3.19 3.63 -15.78
C GLU A 100 2.57 3.67 -14.39
N HIS A 101 3.41 3.45 -13.38
CA HIS A 101 3.06 3.62 -11.98
C HIS A 101 3.90 4.77 -11.43
N GLU A 102 3.23 5.70 -10.78
CA GLU A 102 3.85 6.78 -10.02
C GLU A 102 3.99 6.32 -8.57
N GLY A 103 5.22 6.27 -8.08
CA GLY A 103 5.50 5.93 -6.70
C GLY A 103 5.39 7.17 -5.81
N ASP A 104 4.82 7.01 -4.63
CA ASP A 104 4.86 8.01 -3.57
C ASP A 104 6.30 8.03 -3.01
N ALA A 105 7.12 8.99 -3.47
CA ALA A 105 8.52 9.15 -3.04
C ALA A 105 8.65 9.53 -1.56
#